data_AF-E3G5G0-F1
#
_entry.id   AF-E3G5G0-F1
#
_cell.length_a   1.000
_cell.length_b   1.000
_cell.length_c   1.000
_cell.angle_alpha   90.00
_cell.angle_beta   90.00
_cell.angle_gamma   90.00
#
_symmetry.space_group_name_H-M   'P 1'
#
loop_
_entity.id
_entity.type
_entity.pdbx_description
1 polymer ?
#
loop_
_entity_poly.entity_id
_entity_poly.type
_entity_poly.pdbx_seq_one_letter_code
_entity_poly.pdbx_strand_id
1 'polypeptide(L)'
;MDRTPRNPDITVKPQAAAWFTRHPEARLHFDPVLNLLLSGYVGDNHGYINKQTSPHYVFNAWSKEGNTVRVSCTAHYSRVRIRVDKAQTRPAFHPYAKTLANRDGSRRIEYIDLIIRTADDLQLLADFFSQHDIPGFTPSQPGNTSPDETDYAPIIRVVDGRVIDVRQLHNALAGRFTRSMQMQGYACRHEHRLANTLDRVDVLLSRHGLNIYCELKPVAGSSTKREIRAALGQLLDYQYYNKSVRADALWIVLDAPCNTQDTAFIAQIRDQHQLPLTLVWEEQGTFRFYPALA
;
A
#
# COMPACT_ATOMS: atom_id res chain seq x y z
N MET A 1 -9.20 -1.60 -41.35
CA MET A 1 -8.31 -2.73 -41.02
C MET A 1 -8.70 -3.21 -39.64
N ASP A 2 -9.22 -4.42 -39.57
CA ASP A 2 -9.55 -5.06 -38.31
C ASP A 2 -8.26 -5.28 -37.54
N ARG A 3 -8.17 -4.76 -36.31
CA ARG A 3 -6.97 -4.94 -35.48
C ARG A 3 -7.22 -6.17 -34.61
N THR A 4 -6.29 -7.11 -34.60
CA THR A 4 -6.35 -8.19 -33.64
C THR A 4 -6.25 -7.63 -32.21
N PRO A 5 -7.03 -8.15 -31.25
CA PRO A 5 -6.89 -7.80 -29.84
C PRO A 5 -5.44 -7.98 -29.37
N ARG A 6 -5.03 -7.16 -28.42
CA ARG A 6 -3.71 -7.30 -27.80
C ARG A 6 -3.64 -8.61 -27.02
N ASN A 7 -2.44 -9.17 -26.94
CA ASN A 7 -2.20 -10.38 -26.17
C ASN A 7 -1.79 -10.02 -24.73
N PRO A 8 -2.55 -10.45 -23.70
CA PRO A 8 -2.24 -10.19 -22.30
C PRO A 8 -1.10 -11.06 -21.77
N ASP A 9 -0.72 -12.13 -22.47
CA ASP A 9 0.36 -13.03 -22.07
C ASP A 9 1.73 -12.33 -22.25
N ILE A 10 2.46 -12.23 -21.15
CA ILE A 10 3.80 -11.63 -21.14
C ILE A 10 4.83 -12.52 -21.83
N THR A 11 4.59 -13.84 -21.91
CA THR A 11 5.53 -14.79 -22.53
C THR A 11 5.69 -14.52 -24.04
N VAL A 12 4.64 -14.02 -24.69
CA VAL A 12 4.68 -13.60 -26.10
C VAL A 12 5.22 -12.18 -26.29
N LYS A 13 5.82 -11.58 -25.24
CA LYS A 13 6.31 -10.21 -25.18
C LYS A 13 7.72 -10.21 -24.56
N PRO A 14 8.72 -10.73 -25.29
CA PRO A 14 10.04 -11.06 -24.72
C PRO A 14 10.77 -9.85 -24.12
N GLN A 15 10.55 -8.64 -24.65
CA GLN A 15 11.15 -7.42 -24.10
C GLN A 15 10.59 -7.08 -22.70
N ALA A 16 9.28 -7.23 -22.49
CA ALA A 16 8.66 -7.00 -21.20
C ALA A 16 9.06 -8.09 -20.20
N ALA A 17 9.04 -9.36 -20.62
CA ALA A 17 9.48 -10.48 -19.80
C ALA A 17 10.95 -10.31 -19.34
N ALA A 18 11.88 -10.08 -20.28
CA ALA A 18 13.29 -9.89 -19.98
C ALA A 18 13.54 -8.65 -19.09
N TRP A 19 12.71 -7.62 -19.19
CA TRP A 19 12.83 -6.46 -18.30
C TRP A 19 12.45 -6.81 -16.86
N PHE A 20 11.33 -7.50 -16.62
CA PHE A 20 10.95 -7.94 -15.27
C PHE A 20 11.92 -8.97 -14.69
N THR A 21 12.58 -9.77 -15.52
CA THR A 21 13.68 -10.65 -15.06
C THR A 21 14.86 -9.84 -14.51
N ARG A 22 15.17 -8.69 -15.12
CA ARG A 22 16.25 -7.79 -14.65
C ARG A 22 15.85 -6.89 -13.49
N HIS A 23 14.54 -6.63 -13.34
CA HIS A 23 13.96 -5.74 -12.34
C HIS A 23 12.79 -6.43 -11.62
N PRO A 24 13.05 -7.52 -10.87
CA PRO A 24 11.98 -8.26 -10.17
C PRO A 24 11.24 -7.37 -9.16
N GLU A 25 11.91 -6.41 -8.54
CA GLU A 25 11.34 -5.44 -7.59
C GLU A 25 10.22 -4.59 -8.20
N ALA A 26 10.27 -4.31 -9.51
CA ALA A 26 9.27 -3.49 -10.18
C ALA A 26 7.87 -4.15 -10.18
N ARG A 27 7.80 -5.49 -10.05
CA ARG A 27 6.52 -6.22 -9.94
C ARG A 27 5.71 -5.80 -8.72
N LEU A 28 6.39 -5.38 -7.64
CA LEU A 28 5.76 -4.85 -6.42
C LEU A 28 4.83 -3.67 -6.69
N HIS A 29 5.16 -2.86 -7.70
CA HIS A 29 4.40 -1.69 -8.07
C HIS A 29 3.50 -1.95 -9.29
N PHE A 30 3.93 -2.84 -10.19
CA PHE A 30 3.20 -3.10 -11.45
C PHE A 30 2.00 -4.02 -11.28
N ASP A 31 2.19 -5.16 -10.62
CA ASP A 31 1.17 -6.19 -10.51
C ASP A 31 -0.08 -5.70 -9.74
N PRO A 32 0.01 -4.95 -8.61
CA PRO A 32 -1.16 -4.38 -7.94
C PRO A 32 -2.01 -3.48 -8.86
N VAL A 33 -1.33 -2.59 -9.60
CA VAL A 33 -1.98 -1.65 -10.52
C VAL A 33 -2.63 -2.39 -11.67
N LEU A 34 -1.94 -3.39 -12.23
CA LEU A 34 -2.47 -4.18 -13.33
C LEU A 34 -3.69 -5.00 -12.89
N ASN A 35 -3.64 -5.62 -11.71
CA ASN A 35 -4.74 -6.41 -11.15
C ASN A 35 -5.97 -5.55 -10.88
N LEU A 36 -5.80 -4.37 -10.27
CA LEU A 36 -6.90 -3.43 -10.05
C LEU A 36 -7.58 -3.02 -11.36
N LEU A 37 -6.79 -2.74 -12.40
CA LEU A 37 -7.35 -2.35 -13.69
C LEU A 37 -8.02 -3.52 -14.40
N LEU A 38 -7.45 -4.73 -14.34
CA LEU A 38 -8.03 -5.92 -14.94
C LEU A 38 -9.34 -6.33 -14.26
N SER A 39 -9.48 -6.16 -12.94
CA SER A 39 -10.72 -6.50 -12.24
C SER A 39 -11.89 -5.60 -12.63
N GLY A 40 -11.62 -4.35 -13.03
CA GLY A 40 -12.62 -3.41 -13.53
C GLY A 40 -12.80 -3.43 -15.05
N TYR A 41 -11.96 -4.12 -15.82
CA TYR A 41 -11.97 -4.05 -17.28
C TYR A 41 -12.84 -5.15 -17.92
N VAL A 42 -13.81 -4.75 -18.74
CA VAL A 42 -14.73 -5.66 -19.45
C VAL A 42 -14.44 -5.80 -20.95
N GLY A 43 -13.44 -5.06 -21.46
CA GLY A 43 -13.05 -5.15 -22.87
C GLY A 43 -12.13 -6.33 -23.16
N ASP A 44 -12.01 -6.70 -24.44
CA ASP A 44 -11.11 -7.75 -24.93
C ASP A 44 -9.73 -7.22 -25.34
N ASN A 45 -9.63 -5.93 -25.66
CA ASN A 45 -8.41 -5.34 -26.20
C ASN A 45 -7.50 -4.77 -25.13
N HIS A 46 -6.77 -5.67 -24.49
CA HIS A 46 -5.77 -5.30 -23.50
C HIS A 46 -4.53 -6.18 -23.63
N GLY A 47 -3.38 -5.65 -23.24
CA GLY A 47 -2.16 -6.45 -23.23
C GLY A 47 -0.89 -5.65 -23.25
N TYR A 48 0.22 -6.38 -23.19
CA TYR A 48 1.56 -5.81 -23.21
C TYR A 48 1.90 -5.25 -24.60
N ILE A 49 2.68 -4.17 -24.61
CA ILE A 49 3.29 -3.63 -25.84
C ILE A 49 4.82 -3.66 -25.72
N ASN A 50 5.49 -3.98 -26.83
CA ASN A 50 6.94 -3.95 -26.88
C ASN A 50 7.43 -2.50 -26.89
N LYS A 51 8.17 -2.13 -25.83
CA LYS A 51 8.98 -0.92 -25.80
C LYS A 51 10.33 -1.27 -25.18
N GLN A 52 11.38 -0.66 -25.72
CA GLN A 52 12.76 -0.98 -25.34
C GLN A 52 13.11 -0.55 -23.91
N THR A 53 12.45 0.47 -23.35
CA THR A 53 12.89 1.12 -22.10
C THR A 53 12.21 0.58 -20.84
N SER A 54 10.98 0.10 -20.94
CA SER A 54 10.20 -0.39 -19.79
C SER A 54 8.99 -1.20 -20.27
N PRO A 55 8.41 -2.09 -19.43
CA PRO A 55 7.15 -2.75 -19.71
C PRO A 55 6.04 -1.72 -19.80
N HIS A 56 5.12 -1.97 -20.74
CA HIS A 56 3.90 -1.21 -20.88
C HIS A 56 2.73 -2.17 -21.07
N TYR A 57 1.63 -1.88 -20.40
CA TYR A 57 0.34 -2.53 -20.58
C TYR A 57 -0.68 -1.50 -21.04
N VAL A 58 -1.54 -1.86 -21.99
CA VAL A 58 -2.50 -0.92 -22.58
C VAL A 58 -3.88 -1.54 -22.62
N PHE A 59 -4.88 -0.74 -22.27
CA PHE A 59 -6.30 -1.02 -22.42
C PHE A 59 -6.91 -0.08 -23.48
N ASN A 60 -7.86 -0.57 -24.27
CA ASN A 60 -8.70 0.21 -25.19
C ASN A 60 -8.01 1.08 -26.25
N ALA A 61 -6.87 0.65 -26.79
CA ALA A 61 -6.18 1.40 -27.85
C ALA A 61 -6.61 0.98 -29.27
N TRP A 62 -7.92 0.99 -29.55
CA TRP A 62 -8.49 0.70 -30.86
C TRP A 62 -8.33 1.87 -31.84
N SER A 63 -8.57 3.11 -31.40
CA SER A 63 -8.45 4.31 -32.24
C SER A 63 -7.41 5.32 -31.70
N LYS A 64 -6.93 6.21 -32.56
CA LYS A 64 -6.05 7.33 -32.17
C LYS A 64 -6.79 8.38 -31.32
N GLU A 65 -8.10 8.25 -31.16
CA GLU A 65 -8.95 9.25 -30.49
C GLU A 65 -9.67 8.70 -29.26
N GLY A 66 -9.75 7.38 -29.10
CA GLY A 66 -10.41 6.72 -27.98
C GLY A 66 -9.68 6.90 -26.65
N ASN A 67 -10.44 6.75 -25.58
CA ASN A 67 -9.93 6.70 -24.21
C ASN A 67 -9.02 5.48 -24.08
N THR A 68 -7.77 5.73 -23.65
CA THR A 68 -6.76 4.69 -23.47
C THR A 68 -6.26 4.75 -22.05
N VAL A 69 -6.19 3.59 -21.38
CA VAL A 69 -5.49 3.45 -20.11
C VAL A 69 -4.17 2.76 -20.40
N ARG A 70 -3.07 3.35 -19.94
CA ARG A 70 -1.73 2.79 -20.10
C ARG A 70 -1.03 2.71 -18.77
N VAL A 71 -0.55 1.51 -18.46
CA VAL A 71 0.35 1.26 -17.32
C VAL A 71 1.77 1.17 -17.85
N SER A 72 2.71 1.78 -17.14
CA SER A 72 4.14 1.60 -17.34
C SER A 72 4.82 1.50 -15.99
N CYS A 73 5.94 0.78 -15.92
CA CYS A 73 6.67 0.61 -14.66
C CYS A 73 8.09 1.16 -14.72
N THR A 74 8.60 1.52 -13.55
CA THR A 74 10.02 1.71 -13.25
C THR A 74 10.39 0.81 -12.07
N ALA A 75 11.65 0.81 -11.64
CA ALA A 75 12.06 0.05 -10.44
C ALA A 75 11.36 0.52 -9.14
N HIS A 76 10.74 1.71 -9.12
CA HIS A 76 10.26 2.34 -7.89
C HIS A 76 8.78 2.73 -7.89
N TYR A 77 8.11 2.67 -9.04
CA TYR A 77 6.70 3.06 -9.16
C TYR A 77 6.10 2.57 -10.46
N SER A 78 4.77 2.45 -10.45
CA SER A 78 3.95 2.36 -11.64
C SER A 78 3.40 3.72 -12.01
N ARG A 79 3.24 3.95 -13.32
CA ARG A 79 2.62 5.15 -13.86
C ARG A 79 1.42 4.74 -14.68
N VAL A 80 0.26 5.31 -14.34
CA VAL A 80 -0.99 5.10 -15.07
C VAL A 80 -1.36 6.39 -15.78
N ARG A 81 -1.45 6.31 -17.10
CA ARG A 81 -1.94 7.41 -17.93
C ARG A 81 -3.30 7.05 -18.50
N ILE A 82 -4.28 7.87 -18.18
CA ILE A 82 -5.66 7.71 -18.60
C ILE A 82 -5.99 8.87 -19.52
N ARG A 83 -6.28 8.56 -20.78
CA ARG A 83 -6.77 9.59 -21.69
C ARG A 83 -8.24 9.81 -21.42
N VAL A 84 -8.57 11.02 -20.99
CA VAL A 84 -9.93 11.47 -20.66
C VAL A 84 -9.99 12.97 -20.92
N ASP A 85 -11.17 13.47 -21.30
CA ASP A 85 -11.40 14.90 -21.45
C ASP A 85 -11.38 15.57 -20.06
N LYS A 86 -10.68 16.69 -19.92
CA LYS A 86 -10.65 17.45 -18.66
C LYS A 86 -12.04 17.90 -18.24
N ALA A 87 -12.95 18.19 -19.18
CA ALA A 87 -14.34 18.53 -18.89
C ALA A 87 -15.12 17.37 -18.26
N GLN A 88 -14.70 16.13 -18.52
CA GLN A 88 -15.27 14.91 -17.92
C GLN A 88 -14.58 14.54 -16.60
N THR A 89 -13.50 15.23 -16.23
CA THR A 89 -12.72 14.94 -15.03
C THR A 89 -13.21 15.77 -13.85
N ARG A 90 -13.50 15.10 -12.72
CA ARG A 90 -13.88 15.78 -11.48
C ARG A 90 -12.77 16.72 -10.96
N PRO A 91 -13.12 17.86 -10.31
CA PRO A 91 -12.13 18.84 -9.85
C PRO A 91 -11.02 18.29 -8.95
N ALA A 92 -11.33 17.29 -8.11
CA ALA A 92 -10.36 16.65 -7.24
C ALA A 92 -9.17 16.02 -8.00
N PHE A 93 -9.35 15.67 -9.27
CA PHE A 93 -8.30 15.06 -10.10
C PHE A 93 -7.61 16.04 -11.06
N HIS A 94 -8.01 17.32 -11.09
CA HIS A 94 -7.37 18.34 -11.92
C HIS A 94 -5.87 18.52 -11.66
N PRO A 95 -5.34 18.39 -10.42
CA PRO A 95 -3.90 18.44 -10.19
C PRO A 95 -3.09 17.38 -10.95
N TYR A 96 -3.71 16.25 -11.30
CA TYR A 96 -3.09 15.16 -12.05
C TYR A 96 -3.27 15.30 -13.57
N ALA A 97 -4.02 16.30 -14.03
CA ALA A 97 -4.23 16.56 -15.44
C ALA A 97 -2.92 17.05 -16.10
N LYS A 98 -2.56 16.42 -17.21
CA LYS A 98 -1.42 16.77 -18.05
C LYS A 98 -1.89 16.98 -19.47
N THR A 99 -1.33 17.98 -20.11
CA THR A 99 -1.55 18.25 -21.52
C THR A 99 -0.29 17.92 -22.31
N LEU A 100 -0.40 17.00 -23.26
CA LEU A 100 0.68 16.71 -24.19
C LEU A 100 0.38 17.34 -25.55
N ALA A 101 1.24 18.24 -26.00
CA ALA A 101 1.18 18.74 -27.36
C ALA A 101 1.57 17.62 -28.33
N ASN A 102 0.86 17.54 -29.46
CA ASN A 102 1.30 16.78 -30.60
C ASN A 102 2.68 17.28 -31.07
N ARG A 103 3.39 16.45 -31.84
CA ARG A 103 4.68 16.81 -32.44
C ARG A 103 4.62 18.06 -33.33
N ASP A 104 3.46 18.37 -33.89
CA ASP A 104 3.19 19.53 -34.74
C ASP A 104 2.62 20.72 -33.97
N GLY A 105 2.45 20.60 -32.65
CA GLY A 105 1.85 21.63 -31.79
C GLY A 105 0.33 21.83 -31.95
N SER A 106 -0.34 21.11 -32.86
CA SER A 106 -1.71 21.41 -33.30
C SER A 106 -2.79 20.90 -32.33
N ARG A 107 -2.55 19.78 -31.64
CA ARG A 107 -3.52 19.15 -30.73
C ARG A 107 -2.90 18.92 -29.37
N ARG A 108 -3.71 19.19 -28.34
CA ARG A 108 -3.40 18.95 -26.94
C ARG A 108 -4.17 17.71 -26.53
N ILE A 109 -3.46 16.61 -26.24
CA ILE A 109 -4.09 15.42 -25.68
C ILE A 109 -4.05 15.55 -24.17
N GLU A 110 -5.22 15.49 -23.56
CA GLU A 110 -5.38 15.54 -22.11
C GLU A 110 -5.31 14.13 -21.53
N TYR A 111 -4.56 14.03 -20.44
CA TYR A 111 -4.42 12.80 -19.68
C TYR A 111 -4.53 13.11 -18.20
N ILE A 112 -5.05 12.14 -17.46
CA ILE A 112 -4.78 12.01 -16.03
C ILE A 112 -3.55 11.12 -15.88
N ASP A 113 -2.55 11.63 -15.17
CA ASP A 113 -1.23 11.01 -15.04
C ASP A 113 -0.93 10.75 -13.56
N LEU A 114 -1.11 9.50 -13.15
CA LEU A 114 -0.98 9.05 -11.77
C LEU A 114 0.31 8.26 -11.60
N ILE A 115 1.04 8.54 -10.51
CA ILE A 115 2.24 7.82 -10.09
C ILE A 115 1.86 7.01 -8.85
N ILE A 116 2.01 5.70 -8.93
CA ILE A 116 1.58 4.74 -7.91
C ILE A 116 2.82 4.14 -7.25
N ARG A 117 3.04 4.52 -5.99
CA ARG A 117 4.14 4.04 -5.13
C ARG A 117 3.60 3.31 -3.90
N THR A 118 2.50 3.79 -3.35
CA THR A 118 1.93 3.35 -2.08
C THR A 118 0.52 2.77 -2.27
N ALA A 119 -0.04 2.21 -1.19
CA ALA A 119 -1.44 1.78 -1.14
C ALA A 119 -2.41 2.97 -1.31
N ASP A 120 -2.09 4.13 -0.75
CA ASP A 120 -2.92 5.34 -0.89
C ASP A 120 -2.97 5.82 -2.33
N ASP A 121 -1.86 5.75 -3.07
CA ASP A 121 -1.85 6.07 -4.50
C ASP A 121 -2.72 5.08 -5.29
N LEU A 122 -2.71 3.80 -4.90
CA LEU A 122 -3.54 2.77 -5.52
C LEU A 122 -5.03 3.02 -5.23
N GLN A 123 -5.36 3.46 -4.02
CA GLN A 123 -6.72 3.88 -3.66
C GLN A 123 -7.14 5.11 -4.47
N LEU A 124 -6.27 6.10 -4.65
CA LEU A 124 -6.54 7.25 -5.52
C LEU A 124 -6.86 6.82 -6.97
N LEU A 125 -6.17 5.79 -7.48
CA LEU A 125 -6.48 5.20 -8.79
C LEU A 125 -7.85 4.51 -8.78
N ALA A 126 -8.18 3.73 -7.75
CA ALA A 126 -9.49 3.10 -7.62
C ALA A 126 -10.63 4.14 -7.54
N ASP A 127 -10.42 5.20 -6.75
CA ASP A 127 -11.35 6.32 -6.61
C ASP A 127 -11.55 7.05 -7.95
N PHE A 128 -10.51 7.14 -8.78
CA PHE A 128 -10.66 7.68 -10.12
C PHE A 128 -11.64 6.84 -10.95
N PHE A 129 -11.47 5.52 -11.01
CA PHE A 129 -12.32 4.64 -11.82
C PHE A 129 -13.73 4.47 -11.25
N SER A 130 -13.95 4.61 -9.95
CA SER A 130 -15.30 4.58 -9.37
C SER A 130 -16.09 5.87 -9.64
N GLN A 131 -15.40 6.98 -9.90
CA GLN A 131 -16.00 8.31 -10.06
C GLN A 131 -16.13 8.79 -11.51
N HIS A 132 -15.56 8.06 -12.46
CA HIS A 132 -15.53 8.41 -13.88
C HIS A 132 -15.98 7.24 -14.75
N ASP A 133 -16.80 7.53 -15.75
CA ASP A 133 -17.15 6.57 -16.78
C ASP A 133 -16.00 6.46 -17.78
N ILE A 134 -15.15 5.46 -17.60
CA ILE A 134 -14.05 5.16 -18.51
C ILE A 134 -14.47 4.01 -19.41
N PRO A 135 -14.59 4.21 -20.74
CA PRO A 135 -15.00 3.16 -21.65
C PRO A 135 -14.23 1.86 -21.45
N GLY A 136 -14.96 0.75 -21.42
CA GLY A 136 -14.44 -0.60 -21.17
C GLY A 136 -14.09 -0.90 -19.72
N PHE A 137 -14.30 0.03 -18.79
CA PHE A 137 -14.22 -0.22 -17.36
C PHE A 137 -15.61 -0.11 -16.74
N THR A 138 -15.96 -1.03 -15.86
CA THR A 138 -17.15 -0.90 -15.03
C THR A 138 -16.83 -0.01 -13.83
N PRO A 139 -17.60 1.07 -13.59
CA PRO A 139 -17.48 1.80 -12.34
C PRO A 139 -17.72 0.82 -11.20
N SER A 140 -16.74 0.67 -10.31
CA SER A 140 -16.95 -0.07 -9.07
C SER A 140 -18.12 0.60 -8.36
N GLN A 141 -19.20 -0.14 -8.10
CA GLN A 141 -20.33 0.38 -7.34
C GLN A 141 -19.77 0.96 -6.02
N PRO A 142 -20.08 2.22 -5.66
CA PRO A 142 -19.77 2.76 -4.34
C PRO A 142 -20.69 2.06 -3.33
N GLY A 143 -20.38 0.80 -3.04
CA GLY A 143 -21.25 -0.09 -2.29
C GLY A 143 -20.43 -0.84 -1.25
N ASN A 144 -20.46 -0.33 -0.02
CA ASN A 144 -20.28 -1.09 1.22
C ASN A 144 -19.15 -2.13 1.27
N THR A 145 -18.03 -1.90 0.60
CA THR A 145 -16.78 -2.32 1.20
C THR A 145 -16.51 -1.39 2.38
N SER A 146 -17.05 -1.77 3.54
CA SER A 146 -16.16 -1.84 4.70
C SER A 146 -14.82 -2.38 4.20
N PRO A 147 -13.65 -1.89 4.65
CA PRO A 147 -12.36 -2.45 4.26
C PRO A 147 -12.20 -3.89 4.81
N ASP A 148 -13.16 -4.78 4.58
CA ASP A 148 -13.04 -6.22 4.68
C ASP A 148 -12.31 -6.71 3.41
N GLU A 149 -11.03 -6.99 3.64
CA GLU A 149 -10.32 -8.18 3.16
C GLU A 149 -10.24 -8.49 1.66
N THR A 150 -10.64 -7.60 0.74
CA THR A 150 -10.42 -7.84 -0.70
C THR A 150 -9.11 -7.22 -1.20
N ASP A 151 -8.07 -8.06 -1.30
CA ASP A 151 -6.98 -8.02 -2.27
C ASP A 151 -6.19 -6.72 -2.46
N TYR A 152 -5.62 -6.16 -1.38
CA TYR A 152 -4.35 -5.42 -1.54
C TYR A 152 -3.26 -6.41 -1.94
N ALA A 153 -2.58 -6.12 -3.05
CA ALA A 153 -1.45 -6.90 -3.51
C ALA A 153 -0.41 -7.14 -2.40
N PRO A 154 0.22 -8.32 -2.39
CA PRO A 154 1.16 -8.70 -1.34
C PRO A 154 2.30 -7.69 -1.27
N ILE A 155 2.62 -7.23 -0.05
CA ILE A 155 3.82 -6.42 0.19
C ILE A 155 4.97 -7.41 0.24
N ILE A 156 5.59 -7.66 -0.91
CA ILE A 156 6.66 -8.67 -0.99
C ILE A 156 7.99 -8.05 -0.54
N ARG A 157 8.69 -8.73 0.38
CA ARG A 157 10.13 -8.53 0.63
C ARG A 157 10.90 -9.70 0.04
N VAL A 158 12.02 -9.41 -0.62
CA VAL A 158 12.97 -10.45 -1.05
C VAL A 158 14.05 -10.59 0.01
N VAL A 159 14.14 -11.77 0.62
CA VAL A 159 15.09 -12.08 1.70
C VAL A 159 15.80 -13.36 1.31
N ASP A 160 17.13 -13.30 1.12
CA ASP A 160 17.95 -14.44 0.69
C ASP A 160 17.37 -15.17 -0.54
N GLY A 161 16.82 -14.40 -1.50
CA GLY A 161 16.19 -14.92 -2.71
C GLY A 161 14.77 -15.47 -2.54
N ARG A 162 14.19 -15.43 -1.33
CA ARG A 162 12.81 -15.82 -1.06
C ARG A 162 11.89 -14.62 -1.04
N VAL A 163 10.75 -14.74 -1.71
CA VAL A 163 9.64 -13.79 -1.72
C VAL A 163 8.80 -14.02 -0.45
N ILE A 164 8.73 -13.02 0.42
CA ILE A 164 7.97 -13.05 1.66
C ILE A 164 6.84 -12.03 1.56
N ASP A 165 5.59 -12.47 1.74
CA ASP A 165 4.46 -11.56 1.89
C ASP A 165 4.42 -10.99 3.32
N VAL A 166 4.87 -9.75 3.46
CA VAL A 166 4.91 -9.04 4.74
C VAL A 166 3.52 -8.80 5.29
N ARG A 167 2.49 -8.67 4.43
CA ARG A 167 1.12 -8.45 4.86
C ARG A 167 0.58 -9.67 5.58
N GLN A 168 0.83 -10.86 5.03
CA GLN A 168 0.44 -12.11 5.68
C GLN A 168 1.12 -12.26 7.06
N LEU A 169 2.40 -11.90 7.17
CA LEU A 169 3.11 -11.92 8.45
C LEU A 169 2.56 -10.90 9.45
N HIS A 170 2.25 -9.69 8.98
CA HIS A 170 1.65 -8.63 9.81
C HIS A 170 0.28 -9.06 10.34
N ASN A 171 -0.61 -9.56 9.46
CA ASN A 171 -1.92 -10.08 9.86
C ASN A 171 -1.80 -11.24 10.85
N ALA A 172 -0.85 -12.14 10.63
CA ALA A 172 -0.60 -13.26 11.52
C ALA A 172 -0.10 -12.79 12.91
N LEU A 173 0.82 -11.81 12.96
CA LEU A 173 1.28 -11.19 14.19
C LEU A 173 0.11 -10.49 14.91
N ALA A 174 -0.69 -9.69 14.19
CA ALA A 174 -1.85 -9.00 14.74
C ALA A 174 -2.84 -9.98 15.37
N GLY A 175 -3.20 -11.06 14.68
CA GLY A 175 -4.11 -12.07 15.20
C GLY A 175 -3.58 -12.81 16.42
N ARG A 176 -2.27 -13.12 16.48
CA ARG A 176 -1.67 -13.73 17.68
C ARG A 176 -1.63 -12.75 18.85
N PHE A 177 -1.23 -11.51 18.59
CA PHE A 177 -1.13 -10.47 19.60
C PHE A 177 -2.49 -10.11 20.21
N THR A 178 -3.52 -9.83 19.39
CA THR A 178 -4.83 -9.45 19.91
C THR A 178 -5.51 -10.57 20.69
N ARG A 179 -5.38 -11.83 20.25
CA ARG A 179 -5.85 -12.98 21.03
C ARG A 179 -5.17 -13.04 22.40
N SER A 180 -3.84 -12.85 22.45
CA SER A 180 -3.10 -12.82 23.72
C SER A 180 -3.59 -11.70 24.64
N MET A 181 -3.84 -10.51 24.08
CA MET A 181 -4.29 -9.35 24.87
C MET A 181 -5.74 -9.51 25.35
N GLN A 182 -6.63 -10.07 24.52
CA GLN A 182 -8.00 -10.38 24.92
C GLN A 182 -8.05 -11.36 26.09
N MET A 183 -7.21 -12.40 26.09
CA MET A 183 -7.10 -13.32 27.23
C MET A 183 -6.62 -12.64 28.51
N GLN A 184 -5.94 -11.49 28.40
CA GLN A 184 -5.51 -10.66 29.52
C GLN A 184 -6.50 -9.54 29.87
N GLY A 185 -7.70 -9.55 29.27
CA GLY A 185 -8.78 -8.61 29.59
C GLY A 185 -8.72 -7.27 28.84
N TYR A 186 -7.93 -7.16 27.77
CA TYR A 186 -7.94 -5.97 26.92
C TYR A 186 -9.05 -6.04 25.87
N ALA A 187 -9.77 -4.95 25.67
CA ALA A 187 -10.57 -4.75 24.46
C ALA A 187 -9.62 -4.40 23.31
N CYS A 188 -9.81 -5.01 22.13
CA CYS A 188 -8.92 -4.82 20.98
C CYS A 188 -9.73 -4.34 19.76
N ARG A 189 -9.19 -3.38 19.01
CA ARG A 189 -9.72 -2.93 17.71
C ARG A 189 -8.58 -2.93 16.68
N HIS A 190 -8.77 -3.64 15.58
CA HIS A 190 -7.82 -3.66 14.46
C HIS A 190 -7.99 -2.43 13.57
N GLU A 191 -6.90 -1.98 12.96
CA GLU A 191 -6.88 -0.96 11.91
C GLU A 191 -7.67 0.31 12.27
N HIS A 192 -7.45 0.80 13.50
CA HIS A 192 -8.20 1.93 14.02
C HIS A 192 -7.79 3.23 13.32
N ARG A 193 -8.72 3.81 12.56
CA ARG A 193 -8.55 5.14 11.97
C ARG A 193 -8.68 6.21 13.03
N LEU A 194 -7.68 7.09 13.11
CA LEU A 194 -7.76 8.28 13.94
C LEU A 194 -8.71 9.28 13.29
N ALA A 195 -9.55 9.93 14.11
CA ALA A 195 -10.61 10.79 13.61
C ALA A 195 -10.06 11.90 12.68
N ASN A 196 -10.66 12.02 11.49
CA ASN A 196 -10.36 13.03 10.46
C ASN A 196 -8.94 12.99 9.86
N THR A 197 -8.20 11.89 10.05
CA THR A 197 -6.89 11.67 9.42
C THR A 197 -6.89 10.38 8.60
N LEU A 198 -6.00 10.30 7.60
CA LEU A 198 -5.72 9.05 6.89
C LEU A 198 -4.87 8.09 7.74
N ASP A 199 -4.37 8.55 8.89
CA ASP A 199 -3.55 7.77 9.81
C ASP A 199 -4.34 6.62 10.44
N ARG A 200 -3.68 5.45 10.48
CA ARG A 200 -4.27 4.19 10.90
C ARG A 200 -3.32 3.50 11.87
N VAL A 201 -3.78 3.32 13.11
CA VAL A 201 -3.07 2.51 14.11
C VAL A 201 -3.37 1.04 13.84
N ASP A 202 -2.33 0.19 13.82
CA ASP A 202 -2.51 -1.24 13.55
C ASP A 202 -3.46 -1.91 14.54
N VAL A 203 -3.26 -1.67 15.84
CA VAL A 203 -4.13 -2.16 16.91
C VAL A 203 -4.31 -1.07 17.97
N LEU A 204 -5.57 -0.77 18.31
CA LEU A 204 -5.93 -0.01 19.50
C LEU A 204 -6.37 -0.97 20.59
N LEU A 205 -5.66 -0.96 21.73
CA LEU A 205 -6.11 -1.64 22.94
C LEU A 205 -6.78 -0.66 23.89
N SER A 206 -7.77 -1.15 24.63
CA SER A 206 -8.36 -0.43 25.75
C SER A 206 -8.48 -1.31 26.98
N ARG A 207 -8.02 -0.80 28.14
CA ARG A 207 -8.18 -1.47 29.43
C ARG A 207 -8.26 -0.44 30.55
N HIS A 208 -9.25 -0.59 31.44
CA HIS A 208 -9.52 0.35 32.55
C HIS A 208 -9.61 1.83 32.12
N GLY A 209 -10.18 2.08 30.94
CA GLY A 209 -10.34 3.44 30.39
C GLY A 209 -9.09 4.01 29.70
N LEU A 210 -7.96 3.30 29.74
CA LEU A 210 -6.74 3.70 29.05
C LEU A 210 -6.74 3.20 27.62
N ASN A 211 -6.31 4.04 26.68
CA ASN A 211 -6.11 3.73 25.27
C ASN A 211 -4.62 3.53 24.97
N ILE A 212 -4.31 2.46 24.26
CA ILE A 212 -2.94 2.08 23.91
C ILE A 212 -2.84 1.94 22.40
N TYR A 213 -1.98 2.73 21.78
CA TYR A 213 -1.66 2.56 20.37
C TYR A 213 -0.56 1.52 20.23
N CYS A 214 -0.84 0.47 19.47
CA CYS A 214 0.11 -0.59 19.16
C CYS A 214 0.47 -0.54 17.67
N GLU A 215 1.75 -0.45 17.38
CA GLU A 215 2.31 -0.52 16.03
C GLU A 215 3.05 -1.85 15.86
N LEU A 216 2.65 -2.66 14.89
CA LEU A 216 3.08 -4.04 14.72
C LEU A 216 4.07 -4.14 13.57
N LYS A 217 5.23 -4.76 13.80
CA LYS A 217 6.24 -4.95 12.76
C LYS A 217 6.75 -6.39 12.70
N PRO A 218 6.43 -7.15 11.64
CA PRO A 218 7.10 -8.41 11.38
C PRO A 218 8.57 -8.14 10.99
N VAL A 219 9.49 -8.89 11.61
CA VAL A 219 10.94 -8.68 11.48
C VAL A 219 11.53 -9.44 10.27
N ALA A 220 10.77 -10.32 9.63
CA ALA A 220 11.22 -11.06 8.45
C ALA A 220 11.85 -10.15 7.38
N GLY A 221 13.11 -10.45 7.02
CA GLY A 221 13.88 -9.66 6.07
C GLY A 221 14.43 -8.34 6.58
N SER A 222 14.44 -8.14 7.89
CA SER A 222 14.85 -6.92 8.55
C SER A 222 15.54 -7.22 9.89
N SER A 223 15.82 -6.19 10.67
CA SER A 223 16.33 -6.31 12.03
C SER A 223 15.37 -5.68 13.03
N THR A 224 15.33 -6.21 14.25
CA THR A 224 14.55 -5.63 15.37
C THR A 224 14.82 -4.14 15.50
N LYS A 225 16.08 -3.73 15.51
CA LYS A 225 16.51 -2.31 15.50
C LYS A 225 15.84 -1.46 14.41
N ARG A 226 15.76 -1.97 13.16
CA ARG A 226 15.16 -1.22 12.05
C ARG A 226 13.66 -1.09 12.22
N GLU A 227 13.01 -2.18 12.59
CA GLU A 227 11.55 -2.21 12.79
C GLU A 227 11.12 -1.39 14.02
N ILE A 228 11.89 -1.42 15.12
CA ILE A 228 11.68 -0.56 16.30
C ILE A 228 11.71 0.92 15.91
N ARG A 229 12.69 1.34 15.11
CA ARG A 229 12.81 2.73 14.65
C ARG A 229 11.64 3.15 13.75
N ALA A 230 11.23 2.26 12.85
CA ALA A 230 10.10 2.51 11.97
C ALA A 230 8.79 2.64 12.76
N ALA A 231 8.54 1.71 13.69
CA ALA A 231 7.36 1.74 14.55
C ALA A 231 7.33 2.97 15.45
N LEU A 232 8.49 3.34 16.03
CA LEU A 232 8.60 4.55 16.86
C LEU A 232 8.23 5.82 16.07
N GLY A 233 8.71 5.96 14.83
CA GLY A 233 8.36 7.11 13.99
C GLY A 233 6.84 7.25 13.80
N GLN A 234 6.18 6.14 13.46
CA GLN A 234 4.73 6.14 13.24
C GLN A 234 3.94 6.40 14.53
N LEU A 235 4.34 5.79 15.65
CA LEU A 235 3.71 6.07 16.95
C LEU A 235 3.84 7.55 17.37
N LEU A 236 4.99 8.18 17.07
CA LEU A 236 5.18 9.61 17.34
C LEU A 236 4.30 10.47 16.42
N ASP A 237 4.14 10.09 15.16
CA ASP A 237 3.22 10.78 14.25
C ASP A 237 1.78 10.71 14.79
N TYR A 238 1.31 9.52 15.19
CA TYR A 238 -0.02 9.34 15.78
C TYR A 238 -0.21 10.17 17.05
N GLN A 239 0.80 10.21 17.92
CA GLN A 239 0.71 10.87 19.23
C GLN A 239 0.79 12.40 19.15
N TYR A 240 1.53 12.95 18.18
CA TYR A 240 1.91 14.37 18.19
C TYR A 240 1.51 15.16 16.95
N TYR A 241 1.30 14.53 15.80
CA TYR A 241 0.92 15.24 14.57
C TYR A 241 -0.56 15.64 14.61
N ASN A 242 -1.43 14.74 15.08
CA ASN A 242 -2.84 15.04 15.33
C ASN A 242 -3.08 15.37 16.82
N LYS A 243 -3.55 16.58 17.12
CA LYS A 243 -3.74 17.05 18.51
C LYS A 243 -5.08 16.62 19.13
N SER A 244 -6.01 16.03 18.37
CA SER A 244 -7.37 15.79 18.87
C SER A 244 -7.51 14.53 19.72
N VAL A 245 -6.69 13.51 19.50
CA VAL A 245 -6.76 12.23 20.24
C VAL A 245 -5.34 11.75 20.51
N ARG A 246 -5.05 11.43 21.77
CA ARG A 246 -3.76 10.88 22.20
C ARG A 246 -3.98 9.56 22.89
N ALA A 247 -3.03 8.65 22.76
CA ALA A 247 -3.00 7.44 23.57
C ALA A 247 -2.34 7.72 24.92
N ASP A 248 -2.75 6.93 25.91
CA ASP A 248 -2.15 6.89 27.25
C ASP A 248 -0.84 6.09 27.24
N ALA A 249 -0.70 5.14 26.32
CA ALA A 249 0.53 4.38 26.10
C ALA A 249 0.78 4.05 24.63
N LEU A 250 2.06 3.86 24.29
CA LEU A 250 2.55 3.57 22.94
C LEU A 250 3.30 2.25 22.95
N TRP A 251 2.89 1.27 22.16
CA TRP A 251 3.48 -0.06 22.17
C TRP A 251 4.04 -0.42 20.80
N ILE A 252 5.29 -0.87 20.77
CA ILE A 252 5.93 -1.45 19.59
C ILE A 252 5.86 -2.97 19.74
N VAL A 253 5.28 -3.67 18.77
CA VAL A 253 5.04 -5.12 18.83
C VAL A 253 5.78 -5.83 17.71
N LEU A 254 6.65 -6.78 18.05
CA LEU A 254 7.46 -7.56 17.10
C LEU A 254 7.14 -9.06 17.16
N ASP A 255 7.38 -9.77 16.05
CA ASP A 255 7.26 -11.24 15.96
C ASP A 255 8.59 -11.98 16.21
N ALA A 256 9.63 -11.28 16.67
CA ALA A 256 10.95 -11.86 16.91
C ALA A 256 11.55 -11.40 18.24
N PRO A 257 12.36 -12.25 18.92
CA PRO A 257 13.03 -11.91 20.17
C PRO A 257 13.87 -10.64 20.07
N CYS A 258 13.72 -9.77 21.06
CA CYS A 258 14.56 -8.58 21.22
C CYS A 258 15.81 -8.89 22.05
N ASN A 259 16.91 -8.19 21.76
CA ASN A 259 18.15 -8.31 22.53
C ASN A 259 18.27 -7.18 23.58
N THR A 260 19.35 -7.22 24.37
CA THR A 260 19.62 -6.21 25.42
C THR A 260 19.88 -4.81 24.89
N GLN A 261 20.34 -4.66 23.64
CA GLN A 261 20.51 -3.34 23.02
C GLN A 261 19.16 -2.74 22.62
N ASP A 262 18.22 -3.56 22.17
CA ASP A 262 16.86 -3.13 21.82
C ASP A 262 16.14 -2.60 23.07
N THR A 263 16.21 -3.32 24.20
CA THR A 263 15.61 -2.86 25.46
C THR A 263 16.34 -1.66 26.04
N ALA A 264 17.67 -1.60 25.98
CA ALA A 264 18.43 -0.42 26.42
C ALA A 264 18.09 0.84 25.59
N PHE A 265 17.90 0.70 24.29
CA PHE A 265 17.45 1.79 23.43
C PHE A 265 16.07 2.31 23.86
N ILE A 266 15.11 1.41 24.12
CA ILE A 266 13.77 1.79 24.59
C ILE A 266 13.84 2.47 25.96
N ALA A 267 14.65 1.95 26.88
CA ALA A 267 14.87 2.55 28.20
C ALA A 267 15.36 4.00 28.07
N GLN A 268 16.41 4.21 27.25
CA GLN A 268 16.96 5.54 27.04
C GLN A 268 15.92 6.52 26.48
N ILE A 269 15.11 6.10 25.50
CA ILE A 269 14.06 6.93 24.92
C ILE A 269 12.99 7.28 25.97
N ARG A 270 12.54 6.30 26.77
CA ARG A 270 11.58 6.52 27.85
C ARG A 270 12.13 7.51 28.88
N ASP A 271 13.35 7.30 29.34
CA ASP A 271 13.93 8.09 30.43
C ASP A 271 14.22 9.53 30.00
N GLN A 272 14.75 9.70 28.78
CA GLN A 272 15.13 11.03 28.27
C GLN A 272 13.92 11.85 27.78
N HIS A 273 12.90 11.19 27.23
CA HIS A 273 11.76 11.89 26.60
C HIS A 273 10.42 11.71 27.33
N GLN A 274 10.40 10.94 28.42
CA GLN A 274 9.20 10.67 29.22
C GLN A 274 8.05 10.10 28.38
N LEU A 275 8.38 9.26 27.38
CA LEU A 275 7.39 8.61 26.53
C LEU A 275 6.83 7.36 27.21
N PRO A 276 5.50 7.12 27.17
CA PRO A 276 4.87 5.94 27.74
C PRO A 276 5.03 4.72 26.80
N LEU A 277 6.28 4.42 26.43
CA LEU A 277 6.65 3.50 25.37
C LEU A 277 6.92 2.08 25.89
N THR A 278 6.22 1.06 25.42
CA THR A 278 6.51 -0.34 25.75
C THR A 278 6.97 -1.09 24.50
N LEU A 279 8.04 -1.85 24.63
CA LEU A 279 8.47 -2.81 23.62
C LEU A 279 7.89 -4.19 23.96
N VAL A 280 7.25 -4.81 22.99
CA VAL A 280 6.59 -6.10 23.10
C VAL A 280 7.13 -7.01 22.01
N TRP A 281 7.47 -8.25 22.33
CA TRP A 281 7.92 -9.20 21.33
C TRP A 281 7.44 -10.62 21.61
N GLU A 282 7.24 -11.38 20.55
CA GLU A 282 6.90 -12.80 20.63
C GLU A 282 8.15 -13.64 20.96
N GLU A 283 8.02 -14.48 21.99
CA GLU A 283 9.00 -15.47 22.40
C GLU A 283 8.28 -16.74 22.84
N GLN A 284 8.59 -17.87 22.18
CA GLN A 284 8.01 -19.19 22.49
C GLN A 284 6.46 -19.20 22.52
N GLY A 285 5.83 -18.44 21.61
CA GLY A 285 4.36 -18.36 21.50
C GLY A 285 3.69 -17.48 22.55
N THR A 286 4.47 -16.74 23.34
CA THR A 286 3.98 -15.75 24.32
C THR A 286 4.57 -14.37 24.04
N PHE A 287 3.90 -13.31 24.49
CA PHE A 287 4.42 -11.95 24.36
C PHE A 287 5.14 -11.52 25.63
N ARG A 288 6.39 -11.09 25.47
CA ARG A 288 7.23 -10.46 26.49
C ARG A 288 7.07 -8.94 26.43
N PHE A 289 7.24 -8.28 27.57
CA PHE A 289 7.05 -6.83 27.71
C PHE A 289 8.28 -6.19 28.33
N TYR A 290 8.69 -5.05 27.78
CA TYR A 290 9.68 -4.17 28.37
C TYR A 290 9.22 -2.69 28.32
N PRO A 291 9.07 -2.02 29.47
CA PRO A 291 9.15 -2.58 30.81
C PRO A 291 8.06 -3.65 31.05
N ALA A 292 8.24 -4.48 32.07
CA ALA A 292 7.19 -5.42 32.48
C ALA A 292 5.92 -4.65 32.88
N LEU A 293 4.76 -5.19 32.52
CA LEU A 293 3.47 -4.63 32.94
C LEU A 293 3.30 -4.83 34.45
N ALA A 294 2.73 -3.82 35.12
CA ALA A 294 2.40 -3.86 36.55
C ALA A 294 1.17 -4.73 36.83
#